data_AF-A0A2E9ESV1-F1
#
_entry.id   AF-A0A2E9ESV1-F1
#
_cell.length_a   1.000
_cell.length_b   1.000
_cell.length_c   1.000
_cell.angle_alpha   90.00
_cell.angle_beta   90.00
_cell.angle_gamma   90.00
#
_symmetry.space_group_name_H-M   'P 1'
#
loop_
_entity.id
_entity.type
_entity.pdbx_description
1 polymer ?
#
loop_
_entity_poly.entity_id
_entity_poly.type
_entity_poly.pdbx_seq_one_letter_code
_entity_poly.pdbx_strand_id
1 'polypeptide(L)'
;MDRLDFIFKRLLARSPIPTEQDIILKSLNRSRQSYTKDPESASEFLSIGERPVNDKLDPIEHAAWAATSLAIMNLDEAVTKQ
;
A
#
# COMPACT_ATOMS: atom_id res chain seq x y z
N MET A 1 -16.34 5.84 1.72
CA MET A 1 -15.32 5.68 2.78
C MET A 1 -13.98 5.57 2.10
N ASP A 2 -13.02 6.39 2.51
CA ASP A 2 -11.70 6.48 1.87
C ASP A 2 -10.86 5.24 2.25
N ARG A 3 -10.29 4.51 1.27
CA ARG A 3 -9.50 3.28 1.54
C ARG A 3 -8.31 3.56 2.46
N LEU A 4 -7.74 4.76 2.34
CA LEU A 4 -6.61 5.17 3.15
C LEU A 4 -7.00 5.32 4.63
N ASP A 5 -8.13 5.96 4.91
CA ASP A 5 -8.66 6.12 6.28
C ASP A 5 -8.92 4.75 6.93
N PHE A 6 -9.44 3.79 6.17
CA PHE A 6 -9.61 2.42 6.66
C PHE A 6 -8.28 1.77 7.05
N ILE A 7 -7.24 1.87 6.21
CA ILE A 7 -5.92 1.30 6.49
C ILE A 7 -5.30 1.96 7.72
N PHE A 8 -5.34 3.29 7.81
CA PHE A 8 -4.80 4.04 8.94
C PHE A 8 -5.49 3.69 10.26
N LYS A 9 -6.83 3.62 10.27
CA LYS A 9 -7.56 3.19 11.47
C LYS A 9 -7.25 1.75 11.85
N ARG A 10 -7.01 0.88 10.87
CA ARG A 10 -6.69 -0.53 11.13
C ARG A 10 -5.28 -0.72 11.67
N LEU A 11 -4.30 0.05 11.19
CA LEU A 11 -2.89 -0.11 11.55
C LEU A 11 -2.45 0.80 12.70
N LEU A 12 -2.97 2.02 12.78
CA LEU A 12 -2.53 3.08 13.70
C LEU A 12 -3.64 3.56 14.64
N ALA A 13 -4.84 2.99 14.58
CA ALA A 13 -6.01 3.36 15.40
C ALA A 13 -6.42 4.85 15.33
N ARG A 14 -5.94 5.57 14.32
CA ARG A 14 -6.25 6.99 14.05
C ARG A 14 -6.47 7.23 12.56
N SER A 15 -7.09 8.36 12.22
CA SER A 15 -7.12 8.83 10.83
C SER A 15 -5.76 9.43 10.42
N PRO A 16 -5.40 9.40 9.13
CA PRO A 16 -4.20 10.07 8.64
C PRO A 16 -4.32 11.58 8.84
N ILE A 17 -3.20 12.25 9.14
CA ILE A 17 -3.18 13.72 9.06
C ILE A 17 -3.00 14.17 7.60
N PRO A 18 -3.34 15.42 7.23
CA PRO A 18 -3.33 15.87 5.84
C PRO A 18 -1.97 15.68 5.13
N THR A 19 -0.86 15.90 5.85
CA THR A 19 0.50 15.72 5.32
C THR A 19 0.81 14.27 5.01
N GLU A 20 0.45 13.34 5.89
CA GLU A 20 0.63 11.90 5.66
C GLU A 20 -0.22 11.42 4.50
N GLN A 21 -1.47 11.89 4.44
CA GLN A 21 -2.37 11.55 3.36
C GLN A 21 -1.80 11.95 2.00
N ASP A 22 -1.27 13.18 1.87
CA ASP A 22 -0.63 13.63 0.63
C ASP A 22 0.60 12.80 0.25
N ILE A 23 1.47 12.49 1.23
CA ILE A 23 2.67 11.66 1.01
C ILE A 23 2.29 10.25 0.55
N ILE A 24 1.35 9.62 1.25
CA ILE A 24 0.91 8.26 0.94
C ILE A 24 0.22 8.21 -0.42
N LEU A 25 -0.65 9.18 -0.74
CA LEU A 25 -1.31 9.25 -2.04
C LEU A 25 -0.32 9.46 -3.18
N LYS A 26 0.74 10.26 -2.97
CA LYS A 26 1.83 10.40 -3.94
C LYS A 26 2.59 9.09 -4.13
N SER A 27 2.89 8.38 -3.05
CA SER A 27 3.54 7.06 -3.09
C SER A 27 2.69 6.03 -3.84
N LEU A 28 1.40 5.95 -3.50
CA LEU A 28 0.43 5.07 -4.17
C LEU A 28 0.38 5.35 -5.68
N ASN A 29 0.28 6.62 -6.09
CA ASN A 29 0.27 6.98 -7.51
C ASN A 29 1.59 6.65 -8.22
N ARG A 30 2.73 6.76 -7.53
CA ARG A 30 4.03 6.34 -8.05
C ARG A 30 4.05 4.82 -8.25
N SER A 31 3.61 4.03 -7.27
CA SER A 31 3.53 2.57 -7.39
C SER A 31 2.61 2.14 -8.52
N ARG A 32 1.42 2.74 -8.63
CA ARG A 32 0.47 2.48 -9.75
C ARG A 32 1.14 2.74 -11.10
N GLN A 33 1.81 3.87 -11.27
CA GLN A 33 2.51 4.18 -12.51
C GLN A 33 3.65 3.22 -12.81
N SER A 34 4.44 2.84 -11.80
CA SER A 34 5.51 1.85 -11.96
C SER A 34 4.97 0.50 -12.40
N TYR A 35 3.93 -0.01 -11.74
CA TYR A 35 3.28 -1.28 -12.08
C TYR A 35 2.49 -1.23 -13.39
N THR A 36 2.00 -0.07 -13.80
CA THR A 36 1.39 0.10 -15.13
C THR A 36 2.45 0.03 -16.24
N LYS A 37 3.66 0.56 -15.98
CA LYS A 37 4.78 0.48 -16.92
C LYS A 37 5.40 -0.92 -16.94
N ASP A 38 5.36 -1.62 -15.82
CA ASP A 38 5.89 -2.97 -15.66
C ASP A 38 4.91 -3.86 -14.87
N PRO A 39 3.92 -4.48 -15.56
CA PRO A 39 2.89 -5.32 -14.92
C PRO A 39 3.45 -6.63 -14.36
N GLU A 40 4.60 -7.07 -14.87
CA GLU A 40 5.30 -8.27 -14.40
C GLU A 40 5.78 -8.07 -12.96
N SER A 41 6.43 -6.94 -12.65
CA SER A 41 6.80 -6.58 -11.27
C SER A 41 5.62 -6.57 -10.31
N ALA A 42 4.41 -6.21 -10.76
CA ALA A 42 3.21 -6.24 -9.92
C ALA A 42 2.81 -7.68 -9.56
N SER A 43 2.89 -8.58 -10.55
CA SER A 43 2.54 -9.99 -10.40
C SER A 43 3.59 -10.72 -9.55
N GLU A 44 4.87 -10.44 -9.76
CA GLU A 44 5.96 -10.95 -8.92
C GLU A 44 5.78 -10.49 -7.48
N PHE A 45 5.55 -9.20 -7.25
CA PHE A 45 5.33 -8.66 -5.91
C PHE A 45 4.12 -9.30 -5.21
N LEU A 46 3.00 -9.48 -5.90
CA LEU A 46 1.82 -10.14 -5.35
C LEU A 46 2.03 -11.64 -5.10
N SER A 47 2.95 -12.27 -5.82
CA SER A 47 3.33 -13.67 -5.62
C SER A 47 4.20 -13.87 -4.39
N ILE A 48 4.72 -12.79 -3.79
CA ILE A 48 5.46 -12.83 -2.53
C ILE A 48 4.48 -12.93 -1.36
N GLY A 49 4.53 -14.04 -0.64
CA GLY A 49 3.75 -14.28 0.58
C GLY A 49 3.07 -15.65 0.58
N GLU A 50 2.38 -15.96 1.68
CA GLU A 50 1.78 -17.29 1.88
C GLU A 50 0.36 -17.41 1.28
N ARG A 51 -0.22 -16.30 0.78
CA ARG A 51 -1.59 -16.26 0.26
C ARG A 51 -1.57 -16.16 -1.27
N PRO A 52 -2.41 -16.94 -1.97
CA PRO A 52 -2.49 -16.85 -3.43
C PRO A 52 -2.99 -15.48 -3.88
N VAL A 53 -2.51 -15.03 -5.03
CA VAL A 53 -2.98 -13.81 -5.68
C VAL A 53 -4.47 -13.95 -5.98
N ASN A 54 -5.23 -12.88 -5.72
CA ASN A 54 -6.64 -12.87 -6.03
C ASN A 54 -6.87 -12.39 -7.47
N ASP A 55 -7.05 -13.33 -8.40
CA ASP A 55 -7.31 -13.06 -9.83
C ASP A 55 -8.59 -12.25 -10.12
N LYS A 56 -9.45 -12.01 -9.12
CA LYS A 56 -10.64 -11.16 -9.28
C LYS A 56 -10.32 -9.67 -9.12
N LEU A 57 -9.12 -9.33 -8.66
CA LEU A 57 -8.67 -7.95 -8.47
C LEU A 57 -7.75 -7.54 -9.60
N ASP A 58 -7.81 -6.27 -9.99
CA ASP A 58 -6.80 -5.69 -10.87
C ASP A 58 -5.42 -5.80 -10.20
N PRO A 59 -4.43 -6.46 -10.85
CA PRO A 59 -3.15 -6.76 -10.22
C PRO A 59 -2.33 -5.50 -9.95
N ILE A 60 -2.49 -4.46 -10.76
CA ILE A 60 -1.79 -3.17 -10.58
C ILE A 60 -2.34 -2.46 -9.35
N GLU A 61 -3.67 -2.37 -9.21
CA GLU A 61 -4.32 -1.81 -8.03
C GLU A 61 -3.96 -2.61 -6.77
N HIS A 62 -4.01 -3.93 -6.86
CA HIS A 62 -3.74 -4.80 -5.72
C HIS A 62 -2.29 -4.65 -5.26
N ALA A 63 -1.32 -4.69 -6.17
CA ALA A 63 0.09 -4.48 -5.86
C ALA A 63 0.35 -3.09 -5.29
N ALA A 64 -0.27 -2.04 -5.86
CA ALA A 64 -0.09 -0.68 -5.38
C ALA A 64 -0.64 -0.48 -3.96
N TRP A 65 -1.81 -1.03 -3.63
CA TRP A 65 -2.37 -0.95 -2.28
C TRP A 65 -1.62 -1.84 -1.28
N ALA A 66 -1.11 -3.00 -1.71
CA ALA A 66 -0.26 -3.85 -0.87
C ALA A 66 1.07 -3.15 -0.54
N ALA A 67 1.75 -2.57 -1.53
CA ALA A 67 2.97 -1.77 -1.32
C ALA A 67 2.70 -0.54 -0.43
N THR A 68 1.56 0.13 -0.62
CA THR A 68 1.13 1.25 0.24
C THR A 68 0.92 0.79 1.68
N SER A 69 0.29 -0.35 1.88
CA SER A 69 0.07 -0.92 3.22
C SER A 69 1.40 -1.27 3.90
N LEU A 70 2.35 -1.87 3.18
CA LEU A 70 3.71 -2.10 3.67
C LEU A 70 4.44 -0.80 4.02
N ALA A 71 4.28 0.25 3.20
CA ALA A 71 4.88 1.55 3.48
C ALA A 71 4.31 2.16 4.77
N ILE A 72 3.00 2.06 5.00
CA ILE A 72 2.35 2.53 6.24
C ILE A 72 2.82 1.71 7.45
N MET A 73 2.98 0.38 7.29
CA MET A 73 3.54 -0.49 8.34
C MET A 73 5.00 -0.17 8.68
N ASN A 74 5.74 0.48 7.77
CA ASN A 74 7.12 0.90 7.98
C ASN A 74 7.28 2.37 8.43
N LEU A 75 6.18 3.11 8.64
CA LEU A 75 6.27 4.44 9.26
C LEU A 75 6.87 4.33 10.67
N ASP A 76 7.64 5.33 11.10
CA ASP A 76 8.37 5.33 12.39
C ASP A 76 7.41 5.21 13.61
N GLU A 77 6.12 5.54 13.46
CA GLU A 77 5.06 5.23 14.46
C GLU A 77 4.81 3.72 14.66
N ALA A 78 5.25 2.86 13.75
CA ALA A 78 5.24 1.40 13.85
C ALA A 78 6.63 0.80 14.15
N VAL A 79 7.70 1.61 14.08
CA VAL A 79 9.08 1.19 14.35
C VAL A 79 9.56 1.90 15.60
N THR A 80 9.32 1.30 16.78
CA THR A 80 10.00 1.74 18.01
C THR A 80 11.50 1.48 17.85
N LYS A 81 12.27 2.52 17.51
CA LYS A 81 13.72 2.52 17.70
C LYS A 81 13.98 2.56 19.21
N GLN A 82 14.48 1.45 19.75
CA GLN A 82 15.06 1.40 21.10
C GLN A 82 16.43 2.08 21.12
#